data_AF-A0A522U9M8-F1
#
_entry.id   AF-A0A522U9M8-F1
#
_cell.length_a   1.000
_cell.length_b   1.000
_cell.length_c   1.000
_cell.angle_alpha   90.00
_cell.angle_beta   90.00
_cell.angle_gamma   90.00
#
_symmetry.space_group_name_H-M   'P 1'
#
loop_
_entity.id
_entity.type
_entity.pdbx_description
1 polymer ?
#
loop_
_entity_poly.entity_id
_entity_poly.type
_entity_poly.pdbx_seq_one_letter_code
_entity_poly.pdbx_strand_id
1 'polypeptide(L)'
;MKLLMWVMGVLIVMGSGLGFIGGSFFPFDSWAGVTASVAGVAFGAGIMIAGFDPVANVSWVRALILYAILEIVWQVFDQITISRFDIVAFVIAILVAVLVLVLYPNRPALWMSGGMAAKA
;
A
#
# COMPACT_ATOMS: atom_id res chain seq x y z
N MET A 1 -12.40 3.05 -9.09
CA MET A 1 -11.40 3.71 -8.21
C MET A 1 -11.86 3.80 -6.76
N LYS A 2 -13.00 4.46 -6.46
CA LYS A 2 -13.50 4.59 -5.07
C LYS A 2 -13.64 3.25 -4.34
N LEU A 3 -14.35 2.31 -4.95
CA LEU A 3 -14.54 0.95 -4.41
C LEU A 3 -13.22 0.20 -4.22
N LEU A 4 -12.26 0.36 -5.14
CA LEU A 4 -10.93 -0.27 -5.04
C LEU A 4 -10.19 0.22 -3.79
N MET A 5 -10.20 1.53 -3.55
CA MET A 5 -9.55 2.11 -2.37
C MET A 5 -10.23 1.68 -1.07
N TRP A 6 -11.56 1.61 -1.04
CA TRP A 6 -12.28 1.09 0.13
C TRP A 6 -11.94 -0.37 0.41
N VAL A 7 -12.00 -1.23 -0.60
CA VAL A 7 -11.65 -2.65 -0.47
C VAL A 7 -10.22 -2.82 0.01
N MET A 8 -9.27 -2.09 -0.59
CA MET A 8 -7.86 -2.16 -0.18
C MET A 8 -7.63 -1.67 1.24
N GLY A 9 -8.25 -0.57 1.61
CA GLY A 9 -8.12 -0.05 2.97
C GLY A 9 -8.67 -1.03 4.02
N VAL A 10 -9.80 -1.71 3.73
CA VAL A 10 -10.32 -2.77 4.61
C VAL A 10 -9.38 -3.96 4.67
N LEU A 11 -8.87 -4.44 3.53
CA LEU A 11 -7.94 -5.58 3.49
C LEU A 11 -6.66 -5.30 4.28
N ILE A 12 -6.11 -4.09 4.14
CA ILE A 12 -4.92 -3.66 4.88
C ILE A 12 -5.22 -3.58 6.38
N VAL A 13 -6.34 -2.98 6.79
CA VAL A 13 -6.73 -2.92 8.22
C VAL A 13 -6.90 -4.32 8.81
N MET A 14 -7.60 -5.21 8.11
CA MET A 14 -7.84 -6.59 8.54
C MET A 14 -6.54 -7.40 8.61
N GLY A 15 -5.68 -7.31 7.59
CA GLY A 15 -4.38 -7.97 7.57
C GLY A 15 -3.43 -7.46 8.66
N SER A 16 -3.44 -6.16 8.93
CA SER A 16 -2.64 -5.53 9.98
C SER A 16 -3.11 -5.94 11.38
N GLY A 17 -4.42 -6.13 11.56
CA GLY A 17 -5.00 -6.65 12.81
C GLY A 17 -4.67 -8.12 13.05
N LEU A 18 -4.63 -8.95 12.01
CA LEU A 18 -4.27 -10.37 12.11
C LEU A 18 -2.77 -10.58 12.39
N GLY A 19 -1.89 -9.71 11.86
CA GLY A 19 -0.46 -9.68 12.19
C GLY A 19 -0.15 -9.40 13.66
N PHE A 20 -1.12 -8.87 14.42
CA PHE A 20 -1.00 -8.66 15.87
C PHE A 20 -1.03 -9.98 16.69
N ILE A 21 -1.62 -11.05 16.13
CA ILE A 21 -1.81 -12.33 16.82
C ILE A 21 -0.71 -13.33 16.45
N GLY A 22 -0.01 -13.13 15.33
CA GLY A 22 0.96 -14.09 14.77
C GLY A 22 2.34 -13.49 14.51
N GLY A 23 3.14 -13.35 15.57
CA GLY A 23 4.61 -13.41 15.54
C GLY A 23 5.37 -12.39 14.68
N SER A 24 5.91 -11.35 15.30
CA SER A 24 7.02 -10.57 14.74
C SER A 24 8.33 -11.37 14.86
N PHE A 25 8.86 -11.86 13.74
CA PHE A 25 10.17 -12.53 13.70
C PHE A 25 11.36 -11.55 13.86
N PHE A 26 11.13 -10.24 13.68
CA PHE A 26 12.07 -9.16 13.99
C PHE A 26 11.32 -7.96 14.57
N PRO A 27 11.56 -7.54 15.83
CA PRO A 27 10.83 -6.44 16.47
C PRO A 27 11.41 -5.07 16.07
N PHE A 28 11.65 -4.84 14.77
CA PHE A 28 12.20 -3.57 14.28
C PHE A 28 11.24 -2.38 14.55
N ASP A 29 9.95 -2.70 14.54
CA ASP A 29 8.82 -1.89 14.99
C ASP A 29 8.97 -1.38 16.44
N SER A 30 9.48 -2.20 17.35
CA SER A 30 9.76 -1.77 18.73
C SER A 30 10.91 -0.77 18.83
N TRP A 31 11.90 -0.86 17.94
CA TRP A 31 13.08 0.02 17.94
C TRP A 31 12.81 1.37 17.29
N ALA A 32 11.91 1.38 16.30
CA ALA A 32 11.42 2.61 15.66
C ALA A 32 10.31 3.32 16.46
N GLY A 33 9.83 2.72 17.57
CA GLY A 33 8.74 3.26 18.38
C GLY A 33 7.37 3.20 17.70
N VAL A 34 7.19 2.35 16.69
CA VAL A 34 5.97 2.25 15.88
C VAL A 34 5.58 0.79 15.75
N THR A 35 4.37 0.40 16.16
CA THR A 35 3.89 -0.98 15.95
C THR A 35 3.43 -1.20 14.52
N ALA A 36 3.89 -2.28 13.88
CA ALA A 36 3.54 -2.60 12.50
C ALA A 36 2.02 -2.69 12.29
N SER A 37 1.29 -3.20 13.29
CA SER A 37 -0.18 -3.29 13.24
C SER A 37 -0.86 -1.92 13.22
N VAL A 38 -0.43 -0.96 14.06
CA VAL A 38 -1.05 0.37 14.13
C VAL A 38 -0.71 1.17 12.89
N ALA A 39 0.52 1.08 12.40
CA ALA A 39 0.92 1.71 11.14
C ALA A 39 0.09 1.20 9.96
N GLY A 40 -0.09 -0.12 9.86
CA GLY A 40 -0.91 -0.73 8.82
C GLY A 40 -2.39 -0.37 8.93
N VAL A 41 -2.97 -0.36 10.14
CA VAL A 41 -4.36 0.06 10.35
C VAL A 41 -4.56 1.54 9.99
N ALA A 42 -3.65 2.42 10.42
CA ALA A 42 -3.72 3.85 10.09
C ALA A 42 -3.58 4.10 8.59
N PHE A 43 -2.67 3.38 7.92
CA PHE A 43 -2.49 3.44 6.48
C PHE A 43 -3.75 2.96 5.73
N GLY A 44 -4.30 1.81 6.10
CA GLY A 44 -5.52 1.28 5.50
C GLY A 44 -6.72 2.21 5.71
N ALA A 45 -6.88 2.80 6.89
CA ALA A 45 -7.89 3.81 7.16
C ALA A 45 -7.73 5.06 6.29
N GLY A 46 -6.49 5.55 6.12
CA GLY A 46 -6.19 6.67 5.23
C GLY A 46 -6.56 6.39 3.77
N ILE A 47 -6.29 5.17 3.28
CA ILE A 47 -6.70 4.72 1.94
C ILE A 47 -8.23 4.67 1.80
N MET A 48 -8.97 4.21 2.82
CA MET A 48 -10.44 4.22 2.80
C MET A 48 -11.00 5.64 2.71
N ILE A 49 -10.48 6.56 3.53
CA ILE A 49 -10.91 7.96 3.56
C ILE A 49 -10.60 8.63 2.21
N ALA A 50 -9.42 8.37 1.63
CA ALA A 50 -9.08 8.89 0.31
C ALA A 50 -9.95 8.31 -0.82
N GLY A 51 -10.61 7.16 -0.61
CA GLY A 51 -11.54 6.57 -1.56
C GLY A 51 -12.82 7.39 -1.79
N PHE A 52 -13.19 8.30 -0.88
CA PHE A 52 -14.34 9.20 -1.09
C PHE A 52 -14.11 10.17 -2.27
N ASP A 53 -12.89 10.70 -2.38
CA ASP A 53 -12.43 11.53 -3.51
C ASP A 53 -10.97 11.21 -3.90
N PRO A 54 -10.77 10.20 -4.76
CA PRO A 54 -9.42 9.78 -5.20
C PRO A 54 -8.70 10.81 -6.07
N VAL A 55 -9.44 11.73 -6.70
CA VAL A 55 -8.88 12.70 -7.63
C VAL A 55 -8.35 13.90 -6.86
N ALA A 56 -9.04 14.33 -5.80
CA ALA A 56 -8.53 15.32 -4.87
C ALA A 56 -7.37 14.79 -4.01
N ASN A 57 -7.35 13.49 -3.70
CA ASN A 57 -6.38 12.85 -2.80
C ASN A 57 -5.34 11.99 -3.53
N VAL A 58 -4.65 12.55 -4.54
CA VAL A 58 -3.67 11.84 -5.37
C VAL A 58 -2.51 11.24 -4.55
N SER A 59 -2.11 11.88 -3.45
CA SER A 59 -1.04 11.39 -2.57
C SER A 59 -1.33 9.99 -2.01
N TRP A 60 -2.59 9.72 -1.61
CA TRP A 60 -3.01 8.42 -1.12
C TRP A 60 -3.10 7.37 -2.24
N VAL A 61 -3.48 7.78 -3.45
CA VAL A 61 -3.42 6.90 -4.63
C VAL A 61 -1.98 6.51 -4.94
N ARG A 62 -1.03 7.46 -4.85
CA ARG A 62 0.41 7.18 -4.99
C ARG A 62 0.92 6.27 -3.89
N ALA A 63 0.48 6.48 -2.66
CA ALA A 63 0.85 5.62 -1.54
C ALA A 63 0.32 4.19 -1.73
N LEU A 64 -0.88 4.01 -2.30
CA LEU A 64 -1.41 2.69 -2.66
C LEU A 64 -0.57 2.00 -3.74
N ILE A 65 -0.12 2.74 -4.76
CA ILE A 65 0.80 2.21 -5.78
C ILE A 65 2.13 1.78 -5.14
N LEU A 66 2.68 2.63 -4.26
CA LEU A 66 3.92 2.33 -3.56
C LEU A 66 3.77 1.07 -2.68
N TYR A 67 2.66 0.95 -1.95
CA TYR A 67 2.34 -0.25 -1.19
C TYR A 67 2.30 -1.50 -2.08
N ALA A 68 1.60 -1.45 -3.22
CA ALA A 68 1.53 -2.60 -4.14
C ALA A 68 2.91 -3.00 -4.68
N ILE A 69 3.78 -2.04 -5.00
CA ILE A 69 5.16 -2.33 -5.43
C ILE A 69 5.97 -2.96 -4.29
N LEU A 70 5.89 -2.38 -3.08
CA LEU A 70 6.62 -2.89 -1.93
C LEU A 70 6.17 -4.31 -1.54
N GLU A 71 4.87 -4.61 -1.63
CA GLU A 71 4.34 -5.96 -1.39
C GLU A 71 4.91 -6.98 -2.38
N ILE A 72 4.96 -6.63 -3.68
CA ILE A 72 5.57 -7.49 -4.71
C ILE A 72 7.05 -7.75 -4.38
N VAL A 73 7.80 -6.71 -4.04
CA VAL A 73 9.23 -6.82 -3.68
C VAL A 73 9.40 -7.66 -2.42
N TRP A 74 8.54 -7.47 -1.41
CA TRP A 74 8.56 -8.22 -0.16
C TRP A 74 8.35 -9.71 -0.40
N GLN A 75 7.32 -10.09 -1.17
CA GLN A 75 7.05 -11.51 -1.47
C GLN A 75 8.21 -12.17 -2.25
N VAL A 76 8.86 -11.43 -3.16
CA VAL A 76 10.06 -11.93 -3.85
C VAL A 76 11.23 -12.09 -2.88
N PHE A 77 11.43 -11.13 -1.97
CA PHE A 77 12.47 -11.21 -0.95
C PHE A 77 12.26 -12.39 0.01
N ASP A 78 11.04 -12.60 0.47
CA ASP A 78 10.69 -13.68 1.41
C ASP A 78 10.87 -15.06 0.76
N GLN A 79 10.52 -15.18 -0.52
CA GLN A 79 10.73 -16.39 -1.30
C GLN A 79 12.22 -16.73 -1.45
N ILE A 80 13.08 -15.72 -1.66
CA ILE A 80 14.53 -15.93 -1.80
C ILE A 80 15.19 -16.21 -0.44
N THR A 81 14.77 -15.51 0.61
CA THR A 81 15.46 -15.52 1.91
C THR A 81 15.05 -16.68 2.79
N ILE A 82 13.75 -17.01 2.83
CA ILE A 82 13.21 -18.03 3.74
C ILE A 82 12.28 -19.03 3.04
N SER A 83 12.23 -19.02 1.70
CA SER A 83 11.37 -19.94 0.90
C SER A 83 9.90 -19.91 1.31
N ARG A 84 9.42 -18.73 1.73
CA ARG A 84 8.00 -18.46 1.97
C ARG A 84 7.49 -17.52 0.89
N PHE A 85 6.34 -17.86 0.31
CA PHE A 85 5.70 -17.05 -0.71
C PHE A 85 4.19 -17.10 -0.53
N ASP A 86 3.59 -15.94 -0.28
CA ASP A 86 2.15 -15.80 -0.27
C ASP A 86 1.67 -15.39 -1.66
N ILE A 87 1.21 -16.38 -2.42
CA ILE A 87 0.70 -16.18 -3.77
C ILE A 87 -0.57 -15.31 -3.79
N VAL A 88 -1.36 -15.31 -2.72
CA VAL A 88 -2.59 -14.53 -2.63
C VAL A 88 -2.24 -13.06 -2.50
N ALA A 89 -1.37 -12.72 -1.54
CA ALA A 89 -0.89 -11.35 -1.35
C ALA A 89 -0.22 -10.79 -2.62
N PHE A 90 0.62 -11.61 -3.27
CA PHE A 90 1.29 -11.24 -4.52
C PHE A 90 0.31 -10.94 -5.66
N VAL A 91 -0.68 -11.81 -5.89
CA VAL A 91 -1.69 -11.61 -6.94
C VAL A 91 -2.56 -10.38 -6.64
N ILE A 92 -2.95 -10.15 -5.39
CA ILE A 92 -3.71 -8.96 -5.00
C ILE A 92 -2.90 -7.70 -5.28
N ALA A 93 -1.61 -7.67 -4.94
CA ALA A 93 -0.74 -6.52 -5.18
C ALA A 93 -0.65 -6.19 -6.69
N ILE A 94 -0.48 -7.20 -7.55
CA ILE A 94 -0.47 -7.03 -9.00
C ILE A 94 -1.82 -6.50 -9.49
N LEU A 95 -2.93 -7.11 -9.06
CA LEU A 95 -4.27 -6.68 -9.46
C LEU A 95 -4.51 -5.22 -9.08
N VAL A 96 -4.10 -4.81 -7.89
CA VAL A 96 -4.24 -3.43 -7.42
C VAL A 96 -3.40 -2.47 -8.24
N ALA A 97 -2.13 -2.81 -8.51
CA ALA A 97 -1.27 -1.98 -9.36
C ALA A 97 -1.89 -1.77 -10.75
N VAL A 98 -2.39 -2.85 -11.38
CA VAL A 98 -3.05 -2.79 -12.68
C VAL A 98 -4.35 -1.99 -12.62
N LEU A 99 -5.21 -2.27 -11.64
CA LEU A 99 -6.51 -1.60 -11.50
C LEU A 99 -6.37 -0.10 -11.21
N VAL A 100 -5.37 0.31 -10.43
CA VAL A 100 -5.08 1.73 -10.20
C VAL A 100 -4.66 2.41 -11.52
N LEU A 101 -3.77 1.79 -12.30
CA LEU A 101 -3.31 2.36 -13.58
C LEU A 101 -4.43 2.45 -14.63
N VAL A 102 -5.36 1.49 -14.64
CA VAL A 102 -6.48 1.43 -15.59
C VAL A 102 -7.62 2.37 -15.18
N LEU A 103 -8.00 2.36 -13.89
CA LEU A 103 -9.18 3.09 -13.41
C LEU A 103 -8.90 4.55 -13.09
N TYR A 104 -7.64 4.97 -13.02
CA TYR A 104 -7.30 6.36 -12.73
C TYR A 104 -7.33 7.21 -14.01
N PRO A 105 -8.19 8.24 -14.08
CA PRO A 105 -8.36 9.03 -15.31
C PRO A 105 -7.07 9.78 -15.73
N ASN A 106 -6.32 10.29 -14.75
CA ASN A 106 -5.14 11.13 -14.97
C ASN A 106 -3.84 10.38 -14.68
N ARG A 107 -3.51 9.39 -15.52
CA ARG A 107 -2.30 8.55 -15.38
C ARG A 107 -0.98 9.34 -15.23
N PRO A 108 -0.76 10.48 -15.93
CA PRO A 108 0.46 11.26 -15.76
C PRO A 108 0.59 11.89 -14.37
N ALA A 109 -0.54 12.17 -13.70
CA ALA A 109 -0.54 12.75 -12.36
C ALA A 109 -0.18 11.73 -11.26
N LEU A 110 -0.19 10.43 -11.57
CA LEU A 110 0.25 9.38 -10.64
C LEU A 110 1.76 9.42 -10.44
N TRP A 111 2.49 9.78 -11.49
CA TRP A 111 3.92 10.02 -11.43
C TRP A 111 4.16 11.44 -10.93
N MET A 112 5.28 11.70 -10.25
CA MET A 112 5.66 13.07 -9.95
C MET A 112 5.90 13.78 -11.29
N SER A 113 4.90 14.51 -11.77
CA SER A 113 5.11 15.51 -12.82
C SER A 113 6.22 16.42 -12.32
N GLY A 114 7.39 16.34 -12.94
CA GLY A 114 8.58 17.11 -12.61
C GLY A 114 8.26 18.60 -12.67
N GLY A 115 7.88 19.16 -11.54
CA GLY A 115 7.79 20.60 -11.32
C GLY A 115 9.02 21.04 -10.56
N MET A 116 10.18 21.04 -11.22
CA MET A 116 11.18 22.06 -10.91
C MET A 116 10.57 23.40 -11.33
N ALA A 117 9.72 23.96 -10.46
CA ALA A 117 9.58 25.41 -10.41
C ALA A 117 10.86 25.91 -9.73
N ALA A 118 11.92 26.03 -10.54
CA ALA A 118 13.04 26.89 -10.20
C ALA A 118 12.45 28.25 -9.84
N LYS A 119 12.50 28.62 -8.56
CA LYS A 119 12.20 29.97 -8.11
C LYS A 119 13.15 30.90 -8.86
N ALA A 120 12.60 31.76 -9.71
CA ALA A 120 13.28 32.93 -10.23
C ALA A 120 13.36 34.01 -9.14
#